data_AF-A0A7X9LBK2-F1
#
_entry.id   AF-A0A7X9LBK2-F1
#
_cell.length_a   1.000
_cell.length_b   1.000
_cell.length_c   1.000
_cell.angle_alpha   90.00
_cell.angle_beta   90.00
_cell.angle_gamma   90.00
#
_symmetry.space_group_name_H-M   'P 1'
#
loop_
_entity.id
_entity.type
_entity.pdbx_description
1 polymer ?
#
loop_
_entity_poly.entity_id
_entity_poly.type
_entity_poly.pdbx_seq_one_letter_code
_entity_poly.pdbx_strand_id
1 'polypeptide(L)'
;RGDRDIAVGNLIGSSVYNLTLILGVPVLVAHGSGPIDDFLLHIDLPIMVAVCLLCIPLFLSGRRLSRTEGTLMVAGYAVYLGYLLVGRT
;
A
#
# COMPACT_ATOMS: atom_id res chain seq x y z
N ARG A 1 20.30 -10.62 -11.01
CA ARG A 1 20.77 -9.49 -10.13
C ARG A 1 20.08 -8.17 -10.50
N GLY A 2 19.64 -7.96 -11.75
CA GLY A 2 18.76 -6.85 -12.15
C GLY A 2 17.27 -7.06 -11.83
N ASP A 3 16.87 -8.26 -11.43
CA ASP A 3 15.46 -8.62 -11.19
C ASP A 3 14.88 -7.97 -9.92
N ARG A 4 15.74 -7.62 -8.96
CA ARG A 4 15.32 -6.95 -7.72
C ARG A 4 14.76 -5.56 -7.99
N ASP A 5 15.39 -4.83 -8.90
CA ASP A 5 14.97 -3.45 -9.22
C ASP A 5 13.64 -3.47 -9.98
N ILE A 6 13.44 -4.48 -10.84
CA ILE A 6 12.18 -4.71 -11.55
C ILE A 6 11.08 -5.15 -10.57
N ALA A 7 11.39 -6.02 -9.60
CA ALA A 7 10.43 -6.45 -8.58
C ALA A 7 9.95 -5.30 -7.70
N VAL A 8 10.87 -4.40 -7.27
CA VAL A 8 10.53 -3.20 -6.48
C VAL A 8 9.69 -2.23 -7.31
N GLY A 9 10.06 -2.01 -8.58
CA GLY A 9 9.27 -1.19 -9.51
C GLY A 9 7.86 -1.72 -9.72
N ASN A 10 7.69 -3.04 -9.85
CA ASN A 10 6.39 -3.68 -10.02
C ASN A 10 5.52 -3.58 -8.75
N LEU A 11 6.12 -3.81 -7.57
CA LEU A 11 5.43 -3.68 -6.27
C LEU A 11 4.79 -2.30 -6.12
N ILE A 12 5.58 -1.25 -6.38
CA ILE A 12 5.16 0.13 -6.20
C ILE A 12 4.21 0.56 -7.32
N GLY A 13 4.52 0.19 -8.57
CA GLY A 13 3.65 0.46 -9.72
C GLY A 13 2.26 -0.14 -9.56
N SER A 14 2.17 -1.38 -9.09
CA SER A 14 0.89 -2.06 -8.81
C SER A 14 0.13 -1.39 -7.66
N SER A 15 0.83 -0.89 -6.63
CA SER A 15 0.18 -0.19 -5.49
C SER A 15 -0.38 1.18 -5.91
N VAL A 16 0.38 1.94 -6.70
CA VAL A 16 -0.09 3.23 -7.27
C VAL A 16 -1.23 3.01 -8.26
N TYR A 17 -1.14 1.99 -9.11
CA TYR A 17 -2.20 1.60 -10.04
C TYR A 17 -3.49 1.23 -9.29
N ASN A 18 -3.40 0.43 -8.22
CA ASN A 18 -4.57 0.07 -7.42
C ASN A 18 -5.22 1.29 -6.76
N LEU A 19 -4.42 2.20 -6.19
CA LEU A 19 -4.96 3.40 -5.54
C LEU A 19 -5.65 4.34 -6.53
N THR A 20 -5.06 4.53 -7.71
CA THR A 20 -5.53 5.53 -8.70
C THR A 20 -6.63 4.97 -9.60
N LEU A 21 -6.43 3.78 -10.16
CA LEU A 21 -7.33 3.20 -11.15
C LEU A 21 -8.37 2.29 -10.52
N ILE A 22 -7.97 1.31 -9.69
CA ILE A 22 -8.94 0.37 -9.10
C ILE A 22 -9.81 1.07 -8.05
N LEU A 23 -9.24 1.97 -7.25
CA LEU A 23 -9.98 2.67 -6.19
C LEU A 23 -10.55 4.00 -6.69
N GLY A 24 -9.78 4.79 -7.44
CA GLY A 24 -10.20 6.12 -7.90
C GLY A 24 -11.25 6.11 -9.03
N VAL A 25 -11.13 5.23 -10.02
CA VAL A 25 -12.09 5.21 -11.15
C VAL A 25 -13.50 4.84 -10.69
N PRO A 26 -13.73 3.80 -9.87
CA PRO A 26 -15.08 3.51 -9.37
C PRO A 26 -15.68 4.65 -8.56
N VAL A 27 -14.88 5.34 -7.74
CA VAL A 27 -15.35 6.51 -6.97
C VAL A 27 -15.78 7.65 -7.90
N LEU A 28 -14.99 7.93 -8.95
CA LEU A 28 -15.31 8.96 -9.94
C LEU A 28 -16.56 8.59 -10.77
N VAL A 29 -16.65 7.34 -11.24
CA VAL A 29 -17.77 6.85 -12.06
C VAL A 29 -19.06 6.78 -11.24
N ALA A 30 -18.98 6.30 -10.00
CA ALA A 30 -20.11 6.24 -9.08
C ALA A 30 -20.44 7.61 -8.46
N HIS A 31 -19.76 8.71 -8.84
CA HIS A 31 -19.96 10.04 -8.26
C HIS A 31 -19.90 10.05 -6.72
N GLY A 32 -19.08 9.18 -6.13
CA GLY A 32 -18.99 9.00 -4.67
C GLY A 32 -20.26 8.45 -3.99
N SER A 33 -21.25 7.97 -4.75
CA SER A 33 -22.57 7.56 -4.24
C SER A 33 -22.70 6.08 -3.85
N GLY A 34 -21.61 5.32 -3.89
CA GLY A 34 -21.58 3.93 -3.39
C GLY A 34 -21.37 3.88 -1.87
N PRO A 35 -21.84 2.83 -1.16
CA PRO A 35 -21.51 2.62 0.25
C PRO A 35 -20.01 2.29 0.35
N ILE A 36 -19.20 3.33 0.56
CA ILE A 36 -17.78 3.17 0.85
C ILE A 36 -17.68 2.87 2.34
N ASP A 37 -17.00 1.77 2.67
CA ASP A 37 -16.74 1.40 4.05
C ASP A 37 -15.90 2.49 4.73
N ASP A 38 -16.38 3.01 5.86
CA ASP A 38 -15.75 4.15 6.55
C ASP A 38 -14.35 3.77 7.06
N PHE A 39 -14.16 2.47 7.35
CA PHE A 39 -12.86 1.89 7.69
C PHE A 39 -11.88 1.96 6.51
N LEU A 40 -12.37 1.73 5.29
CA LEU A 40 -11.54 1.80 4.08
C LEU A 40 -11.05 3.22 3.85
N LEU A 41 -11.89 4.23 4.09
CA LEU A 41 -11.52 5.65 3.95
C LEU A 41 -10.53 6.12 5.02
N HIS A 42 -10.74 5.75 6.28
CA HIS A 42 -9.99 6.31 7.41
C HIS A 42 -8.75 5.49 7.79
N ILE A 43 -8.70 4.21 7.43
CA ILE A 43 -7.58 3.31 7.79
C ILE A 43 -6.87 2.80 6.55
N ASP A 44 -7.57 2.12 5.64
CA ASP A 44 -6.90 1.40 4.55
C ASP A 44 -6.26 2.35 3.53
N LEU A 45 -6.98 3.41 3.14
CA LEU A 45 -6.51 4.43 2.20
C LEU A 45 -5.27 5.19 2.72
N PRO A 46 -5.27 5.77 3.94
CA PRO A 46 -4.09 6.45 4.46
C PRO A 46 -2.91 5.51 4.73
N ILE A 47 -3.14 4.25 5.13
CA ILE A 47 -2.06 3.26 5.26
C ILE A 47 -1.45 2.95 3.89
N MET A 48 -2.26 2.74 2.85
CA MET A 48 -1.76 2.53 1.49
C MET A 48 -0.94 3.72 0.99
N VAL A 49 -1.42 4.94 1.20
CA VAL A 49 -0.69 6.17 0.83
C VAL A 49 0.61 6.28 1.60
N ALA A 50 0.59 6.03 2.91
CA ALA A 50 1.79 6.07 3.75
C ALA A 50 2.85 5.05 3.28
N VAL A 51 2.45 3.84 2.91
CA VAL A 51 3.35 2.81 2.36
C VAL A 51 3.91 3.24 0.99
N CYS A 52 3.07 3.81 0.11
CA CYS A 52 3.53 4.37 -1.16
C CYS A 52 4.55 5.51 -0.97
N LEU A 53 4.32 6.40 0.00
CA LEU A 53 5.24 7.49 0.32
C LEU A 53 6.53 6.98 0.97
N LEU A 54 6.46 5.97 1.83
CA LEU A 54 7.63 5.32 2.44
C LEU A 54 8.53 4.66 1.38
N CYS A 55 7.95 4.25 0.25
CA CYS A 55 8.67 3.72 -0.90
C CYS A 55 9.45 4.78 -1.71
N ILE A 56 9.13 6.08 -1.59
CA ILE A 56 9.84 7.18 -2.28
C ILE A 56 11.30 7.33 -1.81
N PRO A 57 11.62 7.44 -0.51
CA PRO A 57 13.00 7.54 -0.04
C PRO A 57 13.82 6.26 -0.30
N LEU A 58 13.18 5.09 -0.37
CA LEU A 58 13.81 3.83 -0.79
C LEU A 58 14.30 3.89 -2.25
N PHE A 59 13.57 4.59 -3.12
CA PHE A 59 13.98 4.84 -4.50
C PHE A 59 15.13 5.83 -4.62
N LEU A 60 15.11 6.90 -3.81
CA LEU A 60 16.14 7.94 -3.78
C LEU A 60 17.48 7.44 -3.19
N SER A 61 17.43 6.53 -2.21
CA SER A 61 18.62 5.99 -1.53
C SER A 61 19.34 4.87 -2.30
N GLY A 62 18.93 4.56 -3.53
CA GLY A 62 19.65 3.63 -4.41
C GLY A 62 18.97 2.27 -4.62
N ARG A 63 17.65 2.19 -4.44
CA ARG A 63 16.80 1.04 -4.87
C ARG A 63 17.16 -0.31 -4.22
N ARG A 64 17.86 -0.28 -3.09
CA ARG A 64 18.24 -1.49 -2.36
C ARG A 64 17.39 -1.61 -1.11
N LEU A 65 16.35 -2.43 -1.19
CA LEU A 65 15.59 -2.82 0.00
C LEU A 65 16.49 -3.69 0.89
N SER A 66 16.90 -3.15 2.03
CA SER A 66 17.63 -3.91 3.03
C SER A 66 16.75 -5.00 3.61
N ARG A 67 17.37 -6.10 4.03
CA ARG A 67 16.69 -7.21 4.69
C ARG A 67 15.96 -6.73 5.95
N THR A 68 16.49 -5.72 6.64
CA THR A 68 15.89 -5.07 7.81
C THR A 68 14.64 -4.27 7.47
N GLU A 69 14.64 -3.52 6.37
CA GLU A 69 13.48 -2.74 5.89
C GLU A 69 12.34 -3.68 5.47
N GLY A 70 12.67 -4.75 4.75
CA GLY A 70 11.71 -5.79 4.39
C GLY A 70 11.09 -6.47 5.60
N THR A 71 11.88 -6.81 6.63
CA THR A 71 11.33 -7.37 7.88
C THR A 71 10.44 -6.39 8.63
N LEU A 72 10.78 -5.09 8.63
CA LEU A 72 9.96 -4.06 9.27
C LEU A 72 8.59 -3.94 8.58
N MET A 73 8.57 -3.95 7.23
CA MET A 73 7.32 -3.93 6.47
C MET A 73 6.46 -5.17 6.73
N VAL A 74 7.07 -6.36 6.75
CA VAL A 74 6.35 -7.61 7.05
C VAL A 74 5.79 -7.61 8.47
N ALA A 75 6.56 -7.11 9.45
CA ALA A 75 6.09 -6.98 10.83
C ALA A 75 4.92 -5.99 10.93
N GLY A 76 5.01 -4.84 10.26
CA GLY A 76 3.91 -3.87 10.19
C GLY A 76 2.64 -4.47 9.57
N TYR A 77 2.78 -5.24 8.49
CA TYR A 77 1.67 -5.96 7.88
C TYR A 77 1.06 -7.00 8.82
N ALA A 78 1.89 -7.76 9.56
CA ALA A 78 1.40 -8.74 10.52
C ALA A 78 0.64 -8.09 11.69
N VAL A 79 1.09 -6.93 12.17
CA VAL A 79 0.38 -6.14 13.19
C VAL A 79 -0.96 -5.65 12.67
N TYR A 80 -0.99 -5.08 11.46
CA TYR A 80 -2.23 -4.64 10.82
C TYR A 80 -3.20 -5.81 10.59
N LEU A 81 -2.71 -6.95 10.13
CA LEU A 81 -3.50 -8.16 9.95
C LEU A 81 -4.07 -8.67 11.28
N GLY A 82 -3.26 -8.67 12.34
CA GLY A 82 -3.70 -9.02 13.69
C GLY A 82 -4.77 -8.07 14.21
N TYR A 83 -4.60 -6.76 14.00
CA TYR A 83 -5.60 -5.76 14.34
C TYR A 83 -6.91 -5.97 13.57
N LEU A 84 -6.83 -6.24 12.27
CA LEU A 84 -8.01 -6.52 11.45
C LEU A 84 -8.73 -7.79 11.92
N LEU A 85 -7.98 -8.86 12.22
CA LEU A 85 -8.56 -10.13 12.65
C LEU A 85 -9.18 -10.06 14.05
N VAL A 86 -8.58 -9.31 14.99
CA VAL A 86 -9.08 -9.21 16.37
C VAL A 86 -10.13 -8.11 16.53
N GLY A 87 -9.98 -7.01 15.80
CA GLY A 87 -10.88 -5.85 15.90
C GLY A 87 -12.12 -5.94 15.01
N ARG A 88 -12.13 -6.84 14.01
CA ARG A 88 -13.24 -6.99 13.04
C ARG A 88 -13.99 -8.33 13.15
N THR A 89 -13.58 -9.24 14.04
CA THR A 89 -14.40 -10.37 14.53
C THR A 89 -15.19 -9.97 15.76
#